data_AF-A0AAE3E0P5-F1
#
_entry.id   AF-A0AAE3E0P5-F1
#
_cell.length_a   1.000
_cell.length_b   1.000
_cell.length_c   1.000
_cell.angle_alpha   90.00
_cell.angle_beta   90.00
_cell.angle_gamma   90.00
#
_symmetry.space_group_name_H-M   'P 1'
#
loop_
_entity.id
_entity.type
_entity.pdbx_description
1 polymer ?
#
loop_
_entity_poly.entity_id
_entity_poly.type
_entity_poly.pdbx_seq_one_letter_code
_entity_poly.pdbx_strand_id
1 'polypeptide(L)'
;MECFDVLFCQKCKEETGDGFFREYSEEYCKESNKEVPPRICPKHHCEGEPVDIPDSEFMILWNQTEDPEFIEAMVKLRKDDIIEYRTRFLQFEKQHDAKIARLQSGLPHCPHCNSTDLSKISNLSKAGKIGLFGIFGAGDLGKTYKCNKCGCKF
;
A
#
# COMPACT_ATOMS: atom_id res chain seq x y z
N MET A 1 2.81 -14.70 -6.63
CA MET A 1 1.59 -15.34 -6.10
C MET A 1 0.68 -14.21 -5.65
N GLU A 2 -0.53 -14.17 -6.19
CA GLU A 2 -1.53 -13.17 -5.82
C GLU A 2 -2.28 -13.64 -4.57
N CYS A 3 -2.42 -12.74 -3.58
CA CYS A 3 -3.11 -13.07 -2.32
C CYS A 3 -4.63 -13.10 -2.49
N PHE A 4 -5.15 -12.36 -3.46
CA PHE A 4 -6.58 -12.14 -3.66
C PHE A 4 -6.96 -12.32 -5.12
N ASP A 5 -8.19 -12.75 -5.34
CA ASP A 5 -8.86 -12.70 -6.63
C ASP A 5 -9.79 -11.48 -6.65
N VAL A 6 -9.82 -10.77 -7.77
CA VAL A 6 -10.73 -9.65 -7.99
C VAL A 6 -12.05 -10.19 -8.55
N LEU A 7 -13.14 -9.84 -7.90
CA LEU A 7 -14.51 -10.27 -8.21
C LEU A 7 -15.38 -9.07 -8.53
N PHE A 8 -16.45 -9.30 -9.29
CA PHE A 8 -17.41 -8.29 -9.70
C PHE A 8 -18.83 -8.65 -9.31
N CYS A 9 -19.55 -7.67 -8.76
CA CYS A 9 -20.97 -7.76 -8.43
C CYS A 9 -21.75 -6.70 -9.23
N GLN A 10 -22.61 -7.17 -10.14
CA GLN A 10 -23.46 -6.30 -10.95
C GLN A 10 -24.43 -5.44 -10.12
N LYS A 11 -24.99 -5.98 -9.03
CA LYS A 11 -25.90 -5.23 -8.15
C LYS A 11 -25.19 -4.10 -7.42
N CYS A 12 -23.97 -4.34 -6.94
CA CYS A 12 -23.13 -3.29 -6.34
C CYS A 12 -22.82 -2.18 -7.35
N LYS A 13 -22.54 -2.54 -8.60
CA LYS A 13 -22.32 -1.57 -9.68
C LYS A 13 -23.54 -0.67 -9.87
N GLU A 14 -24.74 -1.26 -9.95
CA GLU A 14 -25.99 -0.52 -10.18
C GLU A 14 -26.36 0.40 -9.01
N GLU A 15 -26.09 0.00 -7.78
CA GLU A 15 -26.42 0.79 -6.58
C GLU A 15 -25.38 1.84 -6.21
N THR A 16 -24.09 1.51 -6.35
CA THR A 16 -22.98 2.34 -5.84
C THR A 16 -22.01 2.84 -6.91
N GLY A 17 -22.14 2.41 -8.15
CA GLY A 17 -21.17 2.67 -9.22
C GLY A 17 -19.94 1.76 -9.17
N ASP A 18 -19.63 1.19 -8.01
CA ASP A 18 -18.53 0.24 -7.80
C ASP A 18 -19.04 -1.19 -7.58
N GLY A 19 -18.68 -2.08 -8.50
CA GLY A 19 -18.99 -3.51 -8.41
C GLY A 19 -17.84 -4.38 -7.91
N PHE A 20 -16.64 -3.82 -7.73
CA PHE A 20 -15.46 -4.62 -7.45
C PHE A 20 -15.35 -5.01 -5.97
N PHE A 21 -14.94 -6.25 -5.73
CA PHE A 21 -14.57 -6.71 -4.40
C PHE A 21 -13.48 -7.78 -4.51
N ARG A 22 -12.89 -8.15 -3.37
CA ARG A 22 -11.76 -9.09 -3.34
C ARG A 22 -12.00 -10.18 -2.32
N GLU A 23 -11.62 -11.38 -2.69
CA GLU A 23 -11.61 -12.55 -1.80
C GLU A 23 -10.26 -13.25 -1.90
N TYR A 24 -9.89 -14.01 -0.87
CA TYR A 24 -8.61 -14.73 -0.89
C TYR A 24 -8.55 -15.69 -2.08
N SER A 25 -7.41 -15.69 -2.78
CA SER A 25 -7.20 -16.59 -3.90
C SER A 25 -7.10 -18.03 -3.43
N GLU A 26 -7.57 -18.96 -4.26
CA GLU A 26 -7.42 -20.39 -3.94
C GLU A 26 -5.96 -20.80 -3.76
N GLU A 27 -5.05 -20.20 -4.54
CA GLU A 27 -3.62 -20.46 -4.48
C GLU A 27 -3.04 -20.06 -3.11
N TYR A 28 -3.37 -18.86 -2.65
CA TYR A 28 -2.94 -18.37 -1.35
C TYR A 28 -3.49 -19.23 -0.19
N CYS A 29 -4.75 -19.64 -0.27
CA CYS A 29 -5.36 -20.50 0.74
C CYS A 29 -4.72 -21.90 0.77
N LYS A 30 -4.39 -22.47 -0.38
CA LYS A 30 -3.68 -23.76 -0.49
C LYS A 30 -2.30 -23.67 0.17
N GLU A 31 -1.52 -22.63 -0.11
CA GLU A 31 -0.20 -22.46 0.49
C GLU A 31 -0.28 -22.21 2.00
N SER A 32 -1.28 -21.45 2.44
CA SER A 32 -1.47 -21.09 3.85
C SER A 32 -2.20 -22.15 4.69
N ASN A 33 -2.58 -23.29 4.09
CA ASN A 33 -3.43 -24.31 4.71
C ASN A 33 -4.71 -23.71 5.35
N LYS A 34 -5.36 -22.79 4.61
CA LYS A 34 -6.60 -22.12 5.00
C LYS A 34 -7.76 -22.59 4.13
N GLU A 35 -8.97 -22.50 4.68
CA GLU A 35 -10.19 -22.72 3.91
C GLU A 35 -10.37 -21.58 2.88
N VAL A 36 -10.84 -21.94 1.68
CA VAL A 36 -11.13 -20.96 0.63
C VAL A 36 -12.45 -20.28 0.97
N PRO A 37 -12.49 -18.94 1.12
CA PRO A 37 -13.74 -18.24 1.38
C PRO A 37 -14.67 -18.34 0.17
N PRO A 38 -15.99 -18.33 0.38
CA PRO A 38 -16.93 -18.33 -0.72
C PRO A 38 -16.82 -17.00 -1.50
N ARG A 39 -16.88 -17.06 -2.83
CA ARG A 39 -16.84 -15.90 -3.73
C ARG A 39 -18.19 -15.17 -3.77
N ILE A 40 -18.64 -14.70 -2.61
CA ILE A 40 -19.96 -14.12 -2.42
C ILE A 40 -19.83 -12.64 -2.09
N CYS A 41 -20.59 -11.81 -2.79
CA CYS A 41 -20.67 -10.38 -2.51
C CYS A 41 -21.17 -10.14 -1.07
N PRO A 42 -20.43 -9.39 -0.22
CA PRO A 42 -20.82 -9.15 1.17
C PRO A 42 -22.12 -8.36 1.35
N LYS A 43 -22.50 -7.54 0.35
CA LYS A 43 -23.70 -6.69 0.42
C LYS A 43 -24.95 -7.44 -0.04
N HIS A 44 -24.87 -8.09 -1.20
CA HIS A 44 -26.04 -8.68 -1.86
C HIS A 44 -26.14 -10.20 -1.71
N HIS A 45 -25.14 -10.84 -1.10
CA HIS A 45 -25.04 -12.29 -0.96
C HIS A 45 -25.25 -13.05 -2.29
N CYS A 46 -24.79 -12.47 -3.40
CA CYS A 46 -24.79 -13.10 -4.72
C CYS A 46 -23.38 -13.57 -5.09
N GLU A 47 -23.30 -14.54 -6.00
CA GLU A 47 -22.02 -15.01 -6.53
C GLU A 47 -21.31 -13.89 -7.31
N GLY A 48 -20.04 -13.67 -7.01
CA GLY A 48 -19.19 -12.70 -7.70
C GLY A 48 -18.58 -13.29 -8.95
N GLU A 49 -18.63 -12.55 -10.05
CA GLU A 49 -17.98 -12.95 -11.29
C GLU A 49 -16.47 -12.69 -11.21
N PRO A 50 -15.61 -13.66 -11.55
CA PRO A 50 -14.17 -13.45 -11.55
C PRO A 50 -13.77 -12.45 -12.64
N VAL A 51 -12.95 -11.47 -12.26
CA VAL A 51 -12.38 -10.50 -13.17
C VAL A 51 -10.99 -10.96 -13.56
N ASP A 52 -10.73 -11.05 -14.86
CA ASP A 52 -9.40 -11.33 -15.37
C ASP A 52 -8.53 -10.06 -15.22
N ILE A 53 -8.02 -9.83 -14.02
CA ILE A 53 -6.98 -8.85 -13.67
C ILE A 53 -6.23 -9.34 -12.41
N PRO A 54 -4.88 -9.31 -12.37
CA PRO A 54 -4.16 -9.61 -11.14
C PRO A 54 -4.51 -8.60 -10.04
N ASP A 55 -4.60 -9.04 -8.77
CA ASP A 55 -4.88 -8.15 -7.64
C ASP A 55 -3.83 -7.02 -7.53
N SER A 56 -2.55 -7.36 -7.74
CA SER A 56 -1.46 -6.38 -7.80
C SER A 56 -1.70 -5.25 -8.82
N GLU A 57 -2.17 -5.58 -10.03
CA GLU A 57 -2.46 -4.60 -11.06
C GLU A 57 -3.72 -3.79 -10.74
N PHE A 58 -4.78 -4.46 -10.27
CA PHE A 58 -6.01 -3.82 -9.82
C PHE A 58 -5.75 -2.80 -8.72
N MET A 59 -4.91 -3.12 -7.74
CA MET A 59 -4.51 -2.22 -6.65
C MET A 59 -3.83 -0.96 -7.15
N ILE A 60 -2.94 -1.07 -8.15
CA ILE A 60 -2.25 0.09 -8.73
C ILE A 60 -3.27 1.01 -9.41
N LEU A 61 -4.16 0.46 -10.24
CA LEU A 61 -5.20 1.23 -10.91
C LEU A 61 -6.14 1.91 -9.91
N TRP A 62 -6.57 1.17 -8.88
CA TRP A 62 -7.44 1.69 -7.82
C TRP A 62 -6.79 2.85 -7.07
N ASN A 63 -5.53 2.68 -6.61
CA ASN A 63 -4.81 3.68 -5.82
C ASN A 63 -4.49 4.99 -6.57
N GLN A 64 -4.53 4.95 -7.91
CA GLN A 64 -4.22 6.11 -8.75
C GLN A 64 -5.46 6.83 -9.27
N THR A 65 -6.54 6.09 -9.57
CA THR A 65 -7.70 6.64 -10.26
C THR A 65 -8.91 6.78 -9.37
N GLU A 66 -9.12 5.85 -8.42
CA GLU A 66 -10.33 5.75 -7.59
C GLU A 66 -11.63 5.77 -8.43
N ASP A 67 -11.56 5.35 -9.70
CA ASP A 67 -12.64 5.41 -10.68
C ASP A 67 -12.99 3.98 -11.18
N PRO A 68 -14.11 3.40 -10.71
CA PRO A 68 -14.55 2.06 -11.12
C PRO A 68 -14.83 1.93 -12.62
N GLU A 69 -15.34 2.99 -13.28
CA GLU A 69 -15.63 2.96 -14.72
C GLU A 69 -14.34 2.90 -15.54
N PHE A 70 -13.33 3.65 -15.10
CA PHE A 70 -11.99 3.58 -15.68
C PHE A 70 -11.37 2.18 -15.52
N ILE A 71 -11.48 1.59 -14.33
CA ILE A 71 -10.96 0.23 -14.08
C ILE A 71 -11.68 -0.79 -14.96
N GLU A 72 -13.00 -0.67 -15.12
CA GLU A 72 -13.75 -1.52 -16.05
C GLU A 72 -13.28 -1.35 -17.51
N ALA A 73 -12.99 -0.12 -17.94
CA ALA A 73 -12.42 0.13 -19.27
C ALA A 73 -11.03 -0.52 -19.43
N MET A 74 -10.20 -0.49 -18.39
CA MET A 74 -8.89 -1.17 -18.39
C MET A 74 -9.03 -2.69 -18.42
N VAL A 75 -9.98 -3.26 -17.67
CA VAL A 75 -10.30 -4.70 -17.71
C VAL A 75 -10.79 -5.11 -19.11
N LYS A 76 -11.64 -4.30 -19.74
CA LYS A 76 -12.09 -4.52 -21.12
C LYS A 76 -10.90 -4.47 -22.09
N LEU A 77 -10.06 -3.45 -21.98
CA LEU A 77 -8.86 -3.31 -22.81
C LEU A 77 -7.91 -4.51 -22.66
N ARG A 78 -7.75 -5.06 -21.45
CA ARG A 78 -6.92 -6.26 -21.22
C ARG A 78 -7.44 -7.47 -22.01
N LYS A 79 -8.76 -7.64 -22.08
CA LYS A 79 -9.41 -8.71 -22.84
C LYS A 79 -9.29 -8.50 -24.35
N ASP A 80 -9.40 -7.25 -24.80
CA ASP A 80 -9.42 -6.90 -26.23
C ASP A 80 -8.00 -6.83 -26.84
N ASP A 81 -7.06 -6.15 -26.18
CA ASP A 81 -5.67 -5.99 -26.59
C ASP A 81 -4.73 -5.97 -25.38
N ILE A 82 -4.17 -7.14 -25.08
CA ILE A 82 -3.21 -7.32 -23.98
C ILE A 82 -1.92 -6.51 -24.17
N ILE A 83 -1.50 -6.23 -25.40
CA ILE A 83 -0.29 -5.46 -25.70
C ILE A 83 -0.53 -3.99 -25.38
N GLU A 84 -1.67 -3.46 -25.81
CA GLU A 84 -2.05 -2.08 -25.51
C GLU A 84 -2.33 -1.88 -24.02
N TYR A 85 -3.05 -2.81 -23.39
CA TYR A 85 -3.24 -2.82 -21.94
C TYR A 85 -1.91 -2.74 -21.20
N ARG A 86 -0.96 -3.64 -21.50
CA ARG A 86 0.35 -3.67 -20.85
C ARG A 86 1.11 -2.37 -21.07
N THR A 87 1.06 -1.82 -22.27
CA THR A 87 1.73 -0.56 -22.60
C THR A 87 1.19 0.60 -21.77
N ARG A 88 -0.14 0.72 -21.63
CA ARG A 88 -0.78 1.74 -20.80
C ARG A 88 -0.53 1.49 -19.32
N PHE A 89 -0.63 0.24 -18.87
CA PHE A 89 -0.38 -0.15 -17.48
C PHE A 89 1.04 0.19 -17.01
N LEU A 90 2.06 -0.03 -17.85
CA LEU A 90 3.45 0.34 -17.52
C LEU A 90 3.62 1.85 -17.26
N GLN A 91 2.76 2.70 -17.81
CA GLN A 91 2.77 4.14 -17.50
C GLN A 91 2.23 4.40 -16.09
N PHE A 92 1.15 3.72 -15.72
CA PHE A 92 0.56 3.77 -14.37
C PHE A 92 1.55 3.26 -13.31
N GLU A 93 2.18 2.11 -13.55
CA GLU A 93 3.19 1.53 -12.66
C GLU A 93 4.35 2.51 -12.40
N LYS A 94 4.90 3.13 -13.45
CA LYS A 94 5.96 4.15 -13.31
C LYS A 94 5.53 5.35 -12.46
N GLN A 95 4.30 5.82 -12.65
CA GLN A 95 3.76 6.92 -11.84
C GLN A 95 3.55 6.51 -10.38
N HIS A 96 3.11 5.27 -10.15
CA HIS A 96 2.89 4.71 -8.83
C HIS A 96 4.23 4.61 -8.09
N ASP A 97 5.24 4.02 -8.72
CA ASP A 97 6.58 3.89 -8.16
C ASP A 97 7.23 5.24 -7.89
N ALA A 98 7.06 6.22 -8.78
CA ALA A 98 7.53 7.57 -8.54
C ALA A 98 6.85 8.22 -7.32
N LYS A 99 5.56 7.97 -7.10
CA LYS A 99 4.81 8.44 -5.91
C LYS A 99 5.33 7.75 -4.65
N ILE A 100 5.53 6.44 -4.67
CA ILE A 100 6.08 5.67 -3.54
C ILE A 100 7.51 6.12 -3.22
N ALA A 101 8.36 6.28 -4.23
CA ALA A 101 9.74 6.75 -4.06
C ALA A 101 9.78 8.16 -3.45
N ARG A 102 8.86 9.05 -3.84
CA ARG A 102 8.74 10.38 -3.21
C ARG A 102 8.34 10.29 -1.74
N LEU A 103 7.35 9.47 -1.41
CA LEU A 103 6.93 9.24 -0.02
C LEU A 103 8.09 8.68 0.82
N GLN A 104 8.86 7.74 0.28
CA GLN A 104 10.03 7.16 0.94
C GLN A 104 11.20 8.15 1.05
N SER A 105 11.42 9.01 0.05
CA SER A 105 12.49 10.02 0.07
C SER A 105 12.28 11.11 1.13
N GLY A 106 11.04 11.29 1.60
CA GLY A 106 10.71 12.18 2.71
C GLY A 106 10.93 11.57 4.10
N LEU A 107 11.19 10.26 4.20
CA LEU A 107 11.50 9.64 5.48
C LEU A 107 12.96 9.93 5.86
N PRO A 108 13.22 10.48 7.07
CA PRO A 108 14.57 10.59 7.57
C PRO A 108 15.16 9.18 7.64
N HIS A 109 16.38 9.02 7.16
CA HIS A 109 17.18 7.80 7.28
C HIS A 109 18.41 8.11 8.13
N CYS A 110 18.91 7.11 8.85
CA CYS A 110 20.13 7.29 9.61
C CYS A 110 21.32 7.51 8.67
N PRO A 111 22.05 8.65 8.75
CA PRO A 111 23.21 8.91 7.88
C PRO A 111 24.37 7.94 8.11
N HIS A 112 24.34 7.17 9.21
CA HIS A 112 25.42 6.25 9.58
C HIS A 112 25.16 4.79 9.18
N CYS A 113 23.90 4.34 9.13
CA CYS A 113 23.57 2.93 8.85
C CYS A 113 22.43 2.75 7.84
N ASN A 114 21.94 3.85 7.28
CA ASN A 114 20.84 3.93 6.32
C ASN A 114 19.52 3.30 6.78
N SER A 115 19.36 3.09 8.09
CA SER A 115 18.14 2.53 8.67
C SER A 115 17.04 3.58 8.71
N THR A 116 15.84 3.19 8.31
CA THR A 116 14.58 3.95 8.45
C THR A 116 13.92 3.75 9.82
N ASP A 117 14.47 2.87 10.66
CA ASP A 117 13.99 2.62 12.02
C ASP A 117 14.52 3.68 12.99
N LEU A 118 13.75 4.77 13.09
CA LEU A 118 14.07 5.97 13.85
C LEU A 118 13.00 6.28 14.89
N SER A 119 13.44 6.55 16.12
CA SER A 119 12.61 7.11 17.18
C SER A 119 12.77 8.62 17.24
N LYS A 120 11.66 9.37 17.28
CA LYS A 120 11.70 10.83 17.46
C LYS A 120 12.11 11.16 18.89
N ILE A 121 13.13 12.01 19.05
CA ILE A 121 13.59 12.47 20.37
C ILE A 121 12.63 13.55 20.86
N SER A 122 11.77 13.21 21.81
CA SER A 122 10.78 14.15 22.37
C SER A 122 11.46 15.31 23.11
N ASN A 123 10.94 16.53 22.92
CA ASN A 123 11.42 17.75 23.58
C ASN A 123 11.40 17.64 25.12
N LEU A 124 10.49 16.82 25.67
CA LEU A 124 10.41 16.59 27.11
C LEU A 124 11.65 15.85 27.66
N SER A 125 12.19 14.90 26.88
CA SER A 125 13.41 14.18 27.25
C SER A 125 14.66 15.08 27.20
N LYS A 126 14.65 16.10 26.32
CA LYS A 126 15.71 17.11 26.23
C LYS A 126 15.66 18.06 27.42
N ALA A 127 14.47 18.58 27.74
CA ALA A 127 14.27 19.48 28.87
C ALA A 127 14.59 18.81 30.22
N GLY A 128 14.20 17.54 30.38
CA GLY A 128 14.51 16.77 31.59
C GLY A 128 16.00 16.56 31.81
N LYS A 129 16.77 16.28 30.75
CA LYS A 129 18.24 16.14 30.85
C LYS A 129 18.95 17.45 31.19
N ILE A 130 18.48 18.58 30.67
CA ILE A 130 19.03 19.90 31.00
C ILE A 130 18.65 20.29 32.42
N GLY A 131 17.44 19.95 32.87
CA GLY A 131 17.03 20.13 34.26
C GLY A 131 17.87 19.29 35.23
N LEU A 132 18.25 18.06 34.85
CA LEU A 132 18.99 17.15 35.73
C LEU A 132 20.52 17.34 35.70
N PHE A 133 21.09 17.72 34.56
CA PHE A 133 22.55 17.82 34.35
C PHE A 133 23.04 19.23 33.99
N GLY A 134 22.17 20.25 34.06
CA GLY A 134 22.52 21.62 33.70
C GLY A 134 22.99 21.76 32.25
N ILE A 135 23.98 22.63 32.03
CA ILE A 135 24.56 22.90 30.69
C ILE A 135 25.16 21.63 30.06
N PHE A 136 25.62 20.66 30.86
CA PHE A 136 26.14 19.39 30.36
C PHE A 136 25.05 18.48 29.75
N GLY A 137 23.77 18.75 29.99
CA GLY A 137 22.63 18.06 29.37
C GLY A 137 22.33 18.52 27.92
N ALA A 138 23.03 19.54 27.41
CA ALA A 138 22.74 20.19 26.13
C ALA A 138 23.10 19.37 24.87
N GLY A 139 23.82 18.25 24.99
CA GLY A 139 24.37 17.51 23.84
C GLY A 139 23.34 16.90 22.87
N ASP A 140 22.06 16.84 23.26
CA ASP A 140 20.95 16.33 22.45
C ASP A 140 20.04 17.46 21.87
N LEU A 141 20.36 18.74 22.09
CA LEU A 141 19.46 19.87 21.80
C LEU A 141 19.12 20.06 20.31
N GLY A 142 20.07 19.79 19.41
CA GLY A 142 19.85 19.90 17.96
C GLY A 142 19.35 18.63 17.25
N LYS A 143 19.31 17.50 17.95
CA LYS A 143 19.07 16.18 17.32
C LYS A 143 17.59 15.82 17.36
N THR A 144 17.02 15.41 16.24
CA THR A 144 15.56 15.20 16.11
C THR A 144 15.20 13.72 16.19
N TYR A 145 16.10 12.85 15.73
CA TYR A 145 15.88 11.42 15.58
C TYR A 145 16.99 10.62 16.25
N LYS A 146 16.63 9.46 16.78
CA LYS A 146 17.54 8.42 17.25
C LYS A 146 17.31 7.18 16.42
N CYS A 147 18.35 6.66 15.77
CA CYS A 147 18.28 5.38 15.11
C CYS A 147 18.22 4.25 16.14
N ASN A 148 17.23 3.37 16.00
CA ASN A 148 17.07 2.21 16.88
C ASN A 148 18.06 1.09 16.53
N LYS A 149 18.52 1.03 15.28
CA LYS A 149 19.48 0.02 14.80
C LYS A 149 20.93 0.27 15.25
N CYS A 150 21.42 1.51 15.13
CA CYS A 150 22.82 1.85 15.47
C CYS A 150 22.95 2.76 16.70
N GLY A 151 21.85 3.26 17.26
CA GLY A 151 21.86 4.17 18.41
C GLY A 151 22.30 5.61 18.11
N CYS A 152 22.71 5.91 16.86
CA CYS A 152 23.12 7.25 16.46
C CYS A 152 21.95 8.24 16.57
N LYS A 153 22.22 9.44 17.08
CA LYS A 153 21.24 10.53 17.18
C LYS A 153 21.64 11.67 16.26
N PHE A 154 20.70 12.17 15.46
CA PHE A 154 20.91 13.23 14.47
C PHE A 154 19.67 14.12 14.36
#